data_AF-A0A433QXS6-F1
#
_entry.id   AF-A0A433QXS6-F1
#
_cell.length_a   1.000
_cell.length_b   1.000
_cell.length_c   1.000
_cell.angle_alpha   90.00
_cell.angle_beta   90.00
_cell.angle_gamma   90.00
#
_symmetry.space_group_name_H-M   'P 1'
#
loop_
_entity.id
_entity.type
_entity.pdbx_description
1 polymer ?
#
loop_
_entity_poly.entity_id
_entity_poly.type
_entity_poly.pdbx_seq_one_letter_code
_entity_poly.pdbx_strand_id
1 'polypeptide(L)'
;MSSTLKGKARFADVAKTVVENLRSEKGSSAFQTLRSYPGNAPKCNDNTAIYGIQHPASTGVIYVMDRAMDRGFTYGDETWANFGQGAPEVGHINGCMDKPTHIDVPVSSYEYAPVAGIKPLRSAIANLYNTLYRKGKQSQYTWENVSSCYIPGIDRSCYFITNVILVISLDQVCVVPGGRAGLTRVAAAIDYHGLLVPDVRQYTAYEQMLSVFKKFVPIPTPLEEEKRYHIDPQTFSKEISGRGLGVVVASNPRNPTGQLIEGDELRQLVEIGRERHATLVMDEFYSAYIYSHPEEQNGRCVSISEFVNDVNTDPVIIIDGLTKNFRLPGWRICWVVGPKPVVSSMQSAGSFLEGGANHPLQLASIPFLDPVRYTTEAAALQTHFRAKRDFVLRRLEEIGFGVHVKPDATFYVWLDLKTLKHPIDAGLVFFEEFPGIFFDINPSNRRELFESPCHHFVRLSFGPPLEELARGLDSIERVVKKFGFKSTAISSVHHLRPPTPSPSPRLSPSPVPTFLVSPTPAPTLASEYQPSPTPEPVALQPLQTFQLASPPPPPPPVPASSKVRREWPGHFGRVIKKFGFKNLRK
;
A
#
# COMPACT_ATOMS: atom_id res chain seq x y z
N MET A 1 -17.67 48.07 36.91
CA MET A 1 -16.65 47.07 36.53
C MET A 1 -17.07 45.73 37.08
N SER A 2 -17.67 44.89 36.25
CA SER A 2 -18.09 43.52 36.60
C SER A 2 -17.62 42.61 35.47
N SER A 3 -16.53 41.87 35.69
CA SER A 3 -16.10 40.82 34.77
C SER A 3 -16.08 39.48 35.51
N THR A 4 -17.06 38.67 35.14
CA THR A 4 -17.40 37.33 35.59
C THR A 4 -16.26 36.35 35.37
N LEU A 5 -15.85 35.66 36.44
CA LEU A 5 -15.04 34.45 36.40
C LEU A 5 -15.81 33.34 35.67
N LYS A 6 -15.47 33.08 34.40
CA LYS A 6 -15.88 31.84 33.71
C LYS A 6 -14.98 30.71 34.19
N GLY A 7 -15.54 29.81 35.00
CA GLY A 7 -14.89 28.59 35.46
C GLY A 7 -14.49 27.69 34.28
N LYS A 8 -13.22 27.27 34.24
CA LYS A 8 -12.78 26.13 33.44
C LYS A 8 -13.46 24.88 34.03
N ALA A 9 -14.30 24.21 33.24
CA ALA A 9 -14.84 22.90 33.61
C ALA A 9 -13.68 21.97 33.99
N ARG A 10 -13.79 21.26 35.12
CA ARG A 10 -12.75 20.31 35.54
C ARG A 10 -12.80 19.13 34.57
N PHE A 11 -11.63 18.67 34.15
CA PHE A 11 -11.45 17.59 33.18
C PHE A 11 -12.21 16.29 33.52
N ALA A 12 -12.43 16.02 34.82
CA ALA A 12 -13.27 14.93 35.29
C ALA A 12 -14.73 15.05 34.81
N ASP A 13 -15.26 16.26 34.67
CA ASP A 13 -16.63 16.53 34.22
C ASP A 13 -16.77 16.24 32.72
N VAL A 14 -15.73 16.50 31.91
CA VAL A 14 -15.70 16.17 30.47
C VAL A 14 -15.63 14.65 30.27
N ALA A 15 -14.76 13.95 30.99
CA ALA A 15 -14.66 12.49 30.92
C ALA A 15 -15.95 11.81 31.41
N LYS A 16 -16.59 12.35 32.45
CA LYS A 16 -17.88 11.88 32.94
C LYS A 16 -19.00 12.14 31.92
N THR A 17 -18.99 13.29 31.26
CA THR A 17 -19.92 13.63 30.16
C THR A 17 -19.76 12.69 28.95
N VAL A 18 -18.52 12.33 28.60
CA VAL A 18 -18.21 11.36 27.53
C VAL A 18 -18.72 9.97 27.89
N VAL A 19 -18.51 9.51 29.12
CA VAL A 19 -19.02 8.20 29.60
C VAL A 19 -20.54 8.19 29.78
N GLU A 20 -21.16 9.30 30.20
CA GLU A 20 -22.60 9.39 30.45
C GLU A 20 -23.42 9.61 29.16
N ASN A 21 -22.89 10.32 28.17
CA ASN A 21 -23.59 10.65 26.91
C ASN A 21 -23.26 9.74 25.71
N LEU A 22 -22.15 8.99 25.71
CA LEU A 22 -21.81 8.03 24.64
C LEU A 22 -22.52 6.68 24.83
N ARG A 23 -23.86 6.69 24.80
CA ARG A 23 -24.67 5.45 24.83
C ARG A 23 -25.05 4.93 23.43
N SER A 24 -24.75 5.68 22.35
CA SER A 24 -25.05 5.28 20.96
C SER A 24 -24.21 6.03 19.91
N GLU A 25 -24.13 5.48 18.69
CA GLU A 25 -23.46 6.01 17.48
C GLU A 25 -23.74 7.50 17.24
N LYS A 26 -24.98 7.96 17.50
CA LYS A 26 -25.39 9.36 17.35
C LYS A 26 -24.82 10.30 18.40
N GLY A 27 -24.22 9.80 19.48
CA GLY A 27 -23.64 10.60 20.56
C GLY A 27 -22.14 10.91 20.39
N SER A 28 -21.43 10.15 19.55
CA SER A 28 -19.99 10.37 19.32
C SER A 28 -19.75 11.59 18.42
N SER A 29 -18.94 12.52 18.92
CA SER A 29 -18.52 13.70 18.17
C SER A 29 -17.73 13.31 16.92
N ALA A 30 -16.93 12.25 16.98
CA ALA A 30 -16.22 11.69 15.85
C ALA A 30 -17.16 11.16 14.78
N PHE A 31 -18.17 10.39 15.20
CA PHE A 31 -19.13 9.84 14.26
C PHE A 31 -19.99 10.92 13.59
N GLN A 32 -20.53 11.87 14.37
CA GLN A 32 -21.29 12.99 13.83
C GLN A 32 -20.47 13.81 12.82
N THR A 33 -19.19 14.03 13.11
CA THR A 33 -18.29 14.72 12.17
C THR A 33 -17.99 13.85 10.95
N LEU A 34 -17.67 12.57 11.11
CA LEU A 34 -17.40 11.68 9.97
C LEU A 34 -18.58 11.64 9.00
N ARG A 35 -19.81 11.67 9.51
CA ARG A 35 -21.05 11.78 8.73
C ARG A 35 -21.32 13.18 8.19
N SER A 36 -20.75 14.24 8.75
CA SER A 36 -20.89 15.58 8.18
C SER A 36 -20.02 15.81 6.94
N TYR A 37 -19.06 14.92 6.64
CA TYR A 37 -18.30 15.01 5.39
C TYR A 37 -19.20 14.73 4.18
N PRO A 38 -19.07 15.51 3.08
CA PRO A 38 -19.97 15.44 1.93
C PRO A 38 -20.14 14.04 1.32
N GLY A 39 -19.11 13.19 1.37
CA GLY A 39 -19.16 11.81 0.88
C GLY A 39 -19.88 10.81 1.79
N ASN A 40 -20.07 11.15 3.07
CA ASN A 40 -20.57 10.27 4.12
C ASN A 40 -21.92 10.74 4.71
N ALA A 41 -22.34 11.96 4.35
CA ALA A 41 -23.64 12.51 4.71
C ALA A 41 -24.79 11.62 4.21
N PRO A 42 -25.89 11.49 4.98
CA PRO A 42 -27.13 10.94 4.45
C PRO A 42 -27.49 11.71 3.18
N LYS A 43 -28.01 11.03 2.15
CA LYS A 43 -28.48 11.67 0.91
C LYS A 43 -29.65 12.60 1.20
N CYS A 44 -29.39 13.76 1.77
CA CYS A 44 -30.29 14.89 1.81
C CYS A 44 -29.94 15.79 0.62
N ASN A 45 -30.94 16.47 0.06
CA ASN A 45 -30.78 17.39 -1.06
C ASN A 45 -29.93 18.59 -0.66
N ASP A 46 -28.60 18.43 -0.63
CA ASP A 46 -27.69 19.54 -0.35
C ASP A 46 -27.54 20.41 -1.60
N ASN A 47 -27.89 21.69 -1.46
CA ASN A 47 -27.75 22.75 -2.46
C ASN A 47 -26.28 23.04 -2.89
N THR A 48 -25.31 22.27 -2.38
CA THR A 48 -23.88 22.33 -2.73
C THR A 48 -23.46 21.24 -3.71
N ALA A 49 -24.34 20.29 -4.06
CA ALA A 49 -24.03 19.25 -5.03
C ALA A 49 -23.95 19.83 -6.45
N ILE A 50 -22.75 19.79 -7.06
CA ILE A 50 -22.59 20.11 -8.47
C ILE A 50 -23.28 19.02 -9.30
N TYR A 51 -24.20 19.40 -10.19
CA TYR A 51 -24.95 18.45 -11.03
C TYR A 51 -24.00 17.49 -11.76
N GLY A 52 -24.25 16.19 -11.59
CA GLY A 52 -23.45 15.13 -12.22
C GLY A 52 -22.11 14.82 -11.53
N ILE A 53 -21.72 15.56 -10.48
CA ILE A 53 -20.52 15.30 -9.69
C ILE A 53 -20.95 14.93 -8.26
N GLN A 54 -20.70 13.67 -7.90
CA GLN A 54 -20.93 13.20 -6.54
C GLN A 54 -19.61 13.15 -5.78
N HIS A 55 -19.60 13.67 -4.55
CA HIS A 55 -18.43 13.52 -3.69
C HIS A 55 -18.23 12.04 -3.34
N PRO A 56 -17.03 11.47 -3.54
CA PRO A 56 -16.75 10.09 -3.12
C PRO A 56 -16.83 9.97 -1.60
N ALA A 57 -17.20 8.79 -1.09
CA ALA A 57 -17.17 8.53 0.35
C ALA A 57 -15.75 8.81 0.91
N SER A 58 -15.67 9.57 2.00
CA SER A 58 -14.38 9.86 2.65
C SER A 58 -13.96 8.65 3.46
N THR A 59 -12.75 8.13 3.21
CA THR A 59 -12.19 7.02 4.00
C THR A 59 -11.87 7.49 5.41
N GLY A 60 -11.88 6.55 6.37
CA GLY A 60 -11.50 6.84 7.76
C GLY A 60 -10.14 7.54 7.89
N VAL A 61 -9.22 7.33 6.93
CA VAL A 61 -7.91 8.00 6.89
C VAL A 61 -8.02 9.52 6.72
N ILE A 62 -8.93 10.01 5.88
CA ILE A 62 -9.09 11.46 5.64
C ILE A 62 -9.54 12.13 6.94
N TYR A 63 -10.56 11.55 7.59
CA TYR A 63 -11.06 12.03 8.88
C TYR A 63 -9.98 12.09 9.95
N VAL A 64 -9.16 11.05 10.04
CA VAL A 64 -8.05 10.91 10.98
C VAL A 64 -7.00 11.99 10.79
N MET A 65 -6.60 12.21 9.54
CA MET A 65 -5.60 13.23 9.22
C MET A 65 -6.12 14.63 9.49
N ASP A 66 -7.37 14.93 9.14
CA ASP A 66 -8.01 16.21 9.44
C ASP A 66 -8.05 16.44 10.97
N ARG A 67 -8.42 15.42 11.75
CA ARG A 67 -8.41 15.50 13.23
C ARG A 67 -7.04 15.66 13.83
N ALA A 68 -6.02 15.03 13.24
CA ALA A 68 -4.65 15.24 13.65
C ALA A 68 -4.25 16.70 13.39
N MET A 69 -4.54 17.22 12.19
CA MET A 69 -4.22 18.60 11.80
C MET A 69 -4.94 19.62 12.68
N ASP A 70 -6.21 19.41 13.00
CA ASP A 70 -6.99 20.23 13.95
C ASP A 70 -6.34 20.28 15.35
N ARG A 71 -5.58 19.25 15.71
CA ARG A 71 -4.85 19.14 16.98
C ARG A 71 -3.39 19.58 16.90
N GLY A 72 -2.98 20.12 15.75
CA GLY A 72 -1.65 20.68 15.53
C GLY A 72 -0.65 19.76 14.83
N PHE A 73 -1.08 18.59 14.31
CA PHE A 73 -0.22 17.77 13.47
C PHE A 73 0.14 18.50 12.18
N THR A 74 1.41 18.45 11.81
CA THR A 74 1.89 18.82 10.47
C THR A 74 2.77 17.72 9.92
N TYR A 75 2.83 17.60 8.59
CA TYR A 75 3.70 16.61 7.95
C TYR A 75 5.16 16.91 8.31
N GLY A 76 5.86 15.93 8.89
CA GLY A 76 7.25 16.06 9.33
C GLY A 76 7.43 16.51 10.79
N ASP A 77 6.34 16.67 11.55
CA ASP A 77 6.44 16.93 13.00
C ASP A 77 6.91 15.66 13.75
N GLU A 78 8.17 15.67 14.19
CA GLU A 78 8.83 14.57 14.89
C GLU A 78 8.22 14.28 16.27
N THR A 79 7.43 15.21 16.83
CA THR A 79 6.77 15.05 18.13
C THR A 79 5.53 14.17 18.06
N TRP A 80 4.97 13.95 16.86
CA TRP A 80 3.85 13.05 16.61
C TRP A 80 4.34 11.66 16.22
N ALA A 81 3.54 10.65 16.54
CA ALA A 81 3.78 9.27 16.11
C ALA A 81 2.63 8.80 15.21
N ASN A 82 2.94 8.30 14.01
CA ASN A 82 1.93 7.92 13.02
C ASN A 82 1.74 6.40 12.90
N PHE A 83 0.79 5.86 13.66
CA PHE A 83 0.42 4.45 13.62
C PHE A 83 -0.65 4.13 12.55
N GLY A 84 -1.22 5.14 11.89
CA GLY A 84 -2.28 4.97 10.90
C GLY A 84 -1.75 4.69 9.50
N GLN A 85 -0.66 5.35 9.12
CA GLN A 85 -0.16 5.30 7.75
C GLN A 85 0.35 3.90 7.39
N GLY A 86 -0.11 3.38 6.25
CA GLY A 86 0.32 2.10 5.70
C GLY A 86 1.66 2.16 4.98
N ALA A 87 2.64 2.92 5.49
CA ALA A 87 3.96 3.07 4.89
C ALA A 87 5.05 2.61 5.88
N PRO A 88 6.04 1.81 5.43
CA PRO A 88 7.22 1.54 6.22
C PRO A 88 8.10 2.79 6.30
N GLU A 89 8.98 2.85 7.30
CA GLU A 89 10.05 3.85 7.35
C GLU A 89 10.89 3.81 6.07
N VAL A 90 11.34 4.97 5.58
CA VAL A 90 12.05 5.09 4.30
C VAL A 90 13.56 5.35 4.47
N GLY A 91 14.02 5.52 5.71
CA GLY A 91 15.44 5.71 6.04
C GLY A 91 16.32 4.49 5.75
N HIS A 92 17.64 4.63 5.93
CA HIS A 92 18.54 3.49 5.75
C HIS A 92 18.24 2.37 6.77
N ILE A 93 18.27 1.11 6.31
CA ILE A 93 18.17 -0.09 7.16
C ILE A 93 19.39 -0.95 6.84
N ASN A 94 20.09 -1.43 7.87
CA ASN A 94 21.28 -2.26 7.70
C ASN A 94 20.97 -3.50 6.85
N GLY A 95 21.81 -3.75 5.85
CA GLY A 95 21.66 -4.86 4.89
C GLY A 95 20.72 -4.57 3.72
N CYS A 96 19.93 -3.48 3.78
CA CYS A 96 19.22 -2.98 2.60
C CYS A 96 20.17 -2.17 1.70
N MET A 97 19.85 -2.13 0.41
CA MET A 97 20.55 -1.25 -0.53
C MET A 97 20.25 0.22 -0.24
N ASP A 98 21.27 1.04 -0.41
CA ASP A 98 21.11 2.49 -0.39
C ASP A 98 20.20 2.94 -1.54
N LYS A 99 19.33 3.90 -1.22
CA LYS A 99 18.45 4.48 -2.23
C LYS A 99 19.22 5.55 -3.00
N PRO A 100 19.11 5.60 -4.33
CA PRO A 100 19.88 6.53 -5.12
C PRO A 100 19.49 7.97 -4.79
N THR A 101 20.48 8.83 -4.59
CA THR A 101 20.31 10.27 -4.40
C THR A 101 20.25 11.02 -5.73
N HIS A 102 20.72 10.38 -6.80
CA HIS A 102 20.74 10.89 -8.16
C HIS A 102 20.27 9.79 -9.12
N ILE A 103 19.51 10.16 -10.15
CA ILE A 103 19.08 9.26 -11.21
C ILE A 103 19.48 9.84 -12.57
N ASP A 104 20.06 9.02 -13.42
CA ASP A 104 20.34 9.41 -14.80
C ASP A 104 19.03 9.47 -15.58
N VAL A 105 18.77 10.61 -16.21
CA VAL A 105 17.57 10.83 -17.03
C VAL A 105 18.01 10.98 -18.49
N PRO A 106 18.15 9.87 -19.24
CA PRO A 106 18.54 9.96 -20.64
C PRO A 106 17.48 10.70 -21.46
N VAL A 107 17.89 11.38 -22.53
CA VAL A 107 16.98 12.16 -23.40
C VAL A 107 15.81 11.33 -23.92
N SER A 108 16.03 10.04 -24.22
CA SER A 108 14.98 9.12 -24.64
C SER A 108 13.87 8.89 -23.59
N SER A 109 14.15 9.16 -22.32
CA SER A 109 13.20 9.03 -21.21
C SER A 109 12.35 10.29 -20.96
N TYR A 110 12.61 11.39 -21.70
CA TYR A 110 11.71 12.54 -21.73
C TYR A 110 10.42 12.23 -22.48
N GLU A 111 10.46 11.25 -23.39
CA GLU A 111 9.30 10.75 -24.13
C GLU A 111 8.43 9.81 -23.29
N TYR A 112 7.18 9.65 -23.69
CA TYR A 112 6.24 8.73 -23.06
C TYR A 112 6.78 7.29 -23.05
N ALA A 113 6.77 6.65 -21.88
CA ALA A 113 6.91 5.20 -21.81
C ALA A 113 5.69 4.51 -22.45
N PRO A 114 5.85 3.29 -23.00
CA PRO A 114 4.72 2.47 -23.41
C PRO A 114 3.74 2.27 -22.25
N VAL A 115 2.44 2.17 -22.54
CA VAL A 115 1.39 1.99 -21.52
C VAL A 115 1.61 0.73 -20.67
N ALA A 116 2.16 -0.32 -21.28
CA ALA A 116 2.54 -1.57 -20.63
C ALA A 116 3.80 -1.47 -19.75
N GLY A 117 4.58 -0.39 -19.89
CA GLY A 117 5.93 -0.25 -19.38
C GLY A 117 7.01 -0.55 -20.41
N ILE A 118 8.22 -0.08 -20.13
CA ILE A 118 9.39 -0.30 -20.98
C ILE A 118 9.79 -1.78 -20.95
N LYS A 119 10.23 -2.30 -22.10
CA LYS A 119 10.63 -3.71 -22.23
C LYS A 119 11.68 -4.13 -21.19
N PRO A 120 12.76 -3.36 -20.92
CA PRO A 120 13.78 -3.78 -19.95
C PRO A 120 13.22 -4.02 -18.55
N LEU A 121 12.34 -3.14 -18.07
CA LEU A 121 11.72 -3.31 -16.75
C LEU A 121 10.76 -4.51 -16.71
N ARG A 122 9.92 -4.69 -17.74
CA ARG A 122 9.02 -5.84 -17.83
C ARG A 122 9.80 -7.17 -17.86
N SER A 123 10.91 -7.21 -18.58
CA SER A 123 11.80 -8.38 -18.60
C SER A 123 12.44 -8.63 -17.24
N ALA A 124 12.89 -7.59 -16.53
CA ALA A 124 13.45 -7.73 -15.19
C ALA A 124 12.41 -8.27 -14.18
N ILE A 125 11.17 -7.79 -14.25
CA ILE A 125 10.05 -8.32 -13.44
C ILE A 125 9.80 -9.79 -13.78
N ALA A 126 9.66 -10.14 -15.05
CA ALA A 126 9.44 -11.54 -15.47
C ALA A 126 10.58 -12.46 -15.00
N ASN A 127 11.83 -12.00 -15.12
CA ASN A 127 13.00 -12.73 -14.64
C ASN A 127 12.99 -12.94 -13.13
N LEU A 128 12.57 -11.93 -12.35
CA LEU A 128 12.43 -12.04 -10.90
C LEU A 128 11.46 -13.18 -10.52
N TYR A 129 10.25 -13.18 -11.08
CA TYR A 129 9.27 -14.23 -10.77
C TYR A 129 9.72 -15.61 -11.25
N ASN A 130 10.30 -15.70 -12.46
CA ASN A 130 10.81 -16.97 -12.99
C ASN A 130 11.92 -17.54 -12.10
N THR A 131 12.85 -16.68 -11.66
CA THR A 131 13.98 -17.09 -10.84
C THR A 131 13.55 -17.48 -9.44
N LEU A 132 12.63 -16.75 -8.81
CA LEU A 132 12.26 -16.99 -7.42
C LEU A 132 11.21 -18.10 -7.26
N TYR A 133 10.18 -18.13 -8.11
CA TYR A 133 8.98 -18.93 -7.85
C TYR A 133 8.72 -20.01 -8.90
N ARG A 134 9.42 -19.99 -10.05
CA ARG A 134 9.11 -20.90 -11.18
C ARG A 134 10.24 -21.84 -11.57
N LYS A 135 11.17 -22.11 -10.67
CA LYS A 135 12.25 -23.10 -10.89
C LYS A 135 11.64 -24.49 -11.15
N GLY A 136 12.10 -25.16 -12.21
CA GLY A 136 11.67 -26.52 -12.55
C GLY A 136 10.30 -26.63 -13.23
N LYS A 137 9.59 -25.53 -13.47
CA LYS A 137 8.35 -25.51 -14.26
C LYS A 137 8.70 -25.54 -15.76
N GLN A 138 7.87 -26.17 -16.60
CA GLN A 138 8.12 -26.24 -18.04
C GLN A 138 7.91 -24.88 -18.72
N SER A 139 8.77 -24.54 -19.69
CA SER A 139 8.63 -23.33 -20.52
C SER A 139 7.38 -23.47 -21.36
N GLN A 140 6.55 -22.43 -21.36
CA GLN A 140 5.43 -22.30 -22.28
C GLN A 140 5.83 -21.53 -23.56
N TYR A 141 7.11 -21.15 -23.68
CA TYR A 141 7.63 -20.33 -24.75
C TYR A 141 8.69 -21.05 -25.58
N THR A 142 8.54 -20.97 -26.91
CA THR A 142 9.49 -21.46 -27.90
C THR A 142 10.40 -20.35 -28.42
N TRP A 143 11.49 -20.70 -29.09
CA TRP A 143 12.43 -19.74 -29.69
C TRP A 143 11.76 -18.78 -30.69
N GLU A 144 10.70 -19.23 -31.37
CA GLU A 144 9.90 -18.41 -32.30
C GLU A 144 9.17 -17.28 -31.57
N ASN A 145 8.63 -17.57 -30.38
CA ASN A 145 7.79 -16.64 -29.60
C ASN A 145 8.59 -15.73 -28.65
N VAL A 146 9.86 -16.08 -28.35
CA VAL A 146 10.76 -15.28 -27.47
C VAL A 146 11.58 -14.24 -28.25
N SER A 147 11.68 -14.39 -29.57
CA SER A 147 12.55 -13.60 -30.48
C SER A 147 12.34 -12.07 -30.46
N SER A 148 11.28 -11.55 -29.83
CA SER A 148 11.03 -10.10 -29.68
C SER A 148 11.67 -9.44 -28.44
N CYS A 149 12.32 -10.22 -27.57
CA CYS A 149 12.91 -9.80 -26.29
C CYS A 149 14.41 -9.41 -26.42
N TYR A 150 14.78 -8.56 -27.38
CA TYR A 150 16.15 -8.05 -27.44
C TYR A 150 16.40 -7.00 -26.35
N ILE A 151 17.38 -7.25 -25.47
CA ILE A 151 17.95 -6.28 -24.53
C ILE A 151 19.35 -5.93 -25.06
N PRO A 152 19.63 -4.67 -25.44
CA PRO A 152 20.97 -4.26 -25.86
C PRO A 152 21.99 -4.55 -24.74
N GLY A 153 23.04 -5.31 -25.04
CA GLY A 153 24.11 -5.67 -24.10
C GLY A 153 24.00 -7.06 -23.46
N ILE A 154 22.91 -7.80 -23.70
CA ILE A 154 22.79 -9.22 -23.33
C ILE A 154 22.86 -10.04 -24.61
N ASP A 155 23.83 -10.96 -24.71
CA ASP A 155 24.03 -11.80 -25.89
C ASP A 155 22.75 -12.62 -26.21
N ARG A 156 22.39 -12.71 -27.49
CA ARG A 156 21.26 -13.52 -27.99
C ARG A 156 21.38 -14.98 -27.59
N SER A 157 22.60 -15.45 -27.37
CA SER A 157 22.90 -16.79 -26.89
C SER A 157 22.52 -17.01 -25.40
N CYS A 158 22.43 -15.96 -24.59
CA CYS A 158 22.17 -16.08 -23.14
C CYS A 158 20.74 -16.50 -22.79
N TYR A 159 19.75 -16.30 -23.66
CA TYR A 159 18.38 -16.77 -23.40
C TYR A 159 18.25 -18.30 -23.43
N PHE A 160 19.23 -19.01 -24.00
CA PHE A 160 19.24 -20.47 -24.11
C PHE A 160 20.48 -21.14 -23.50
N ILE A 161 21.57 -20.41 -23.23
CA ILE A 161 22.83 -21.00 -22.70
C ILE A 161 22.85 -21.06 -21.16
N THR A 162 22.06 -20.23 -20.47
CA THR A 162 21.70 -20.52 -19.08
C THR A 162 20.35 -21.22 -19.07
N ASN A 163 20.16 -22.21 -18.21
CA ASN A 163 18.92 -22.99 -18.03
C ASN A 163 17.73 -22.13 -17.52
N VAL A 164 17.48 -20.95 -18.09
CA VAL A 164 16.37 -20.07 -17.76
C VAL A 164 15.21 -20.42 -18.68
N ILE A 165 14.52 -21.47 -18.31
CA ILE A 165 13.22 -21.83 -18.84
C ILE A 165 12.26 -20.67 -18.51
N LEU A 166 12.00 -19.77 -19.47
CA LEU A 166 11.07 -18.67 -19.28
C LEU A 166 9.65 -19.23 -19.16
N VAL A 167 9.00 -19.00 -18.02
CA VAL A 167 7.60 -19.41 -17.81
C VAL A 167 6.67 -18.21 -17.82
N ILE A 168 7.17 -17.07 -17.33
CA ILE A 168 6.56 -15.75 -17.49
C ILE A 168 7.36 -14.96 -18.55
N SER A 169 6.67 -14.37 -19.52
CA SER A 169 7.27 -13.47 -20.52
C SER A 169 6.92 -12.00 -20.25
N LEU A 170 7.60 -11.07 -20.93
CA LEU A 170 7.30 -9.64 -20.79
C LEU A 170 5.85 -9.31 -21.15
N ASP A 171 5.22 -10.05 -22.08
CA ASP A 171 3.82 -9.88 -22.51
C ASP A 171 2.80 -10.17 -21.40
N GLN A 172 3.23 -10.81 -20.32
CA GLN A 172 2.43 -11.10 -19.13
C GLN A 172 2.70 -10.13 -17.99
N VAL A 173 3.48 -9.07 -18.24
CA VAL A 173 3.79 -8.02 -17.27
C VAL A 173 3.27 -6.68 -17.76
N CYS A 174 2.58 -5.95 -16.89
CA CYS A 174 2.10 -4.58 -17.11
C CYS A 174 2.58 -3.66 -15.99
N VAL A 175 3.43 -2.70 -16.29
CA VAL A 175 3.88 -1.68 -15.33
C VAL A 175 2.81 -0.61 -15.18
N VAL A 176 2.52 -0.22 -13.94
CA VAL A 176 1.45 0.71 -13.57
C VAL A 176 1.96 1.79 -12.61
N PRO A 177 1.42 3.02 -12.66
CA PRO A 177 1.86 4.15 -11.83
C PRO A 177 1.36 4.06 -10.38
N GLY A 178 1.65 2.92 -9.72
CA GLY A 178 1.27 2.62 -8.36
C GLY A 178 0.19 1.54 -8.24
N GLY A 179 0.15 0.86 -7.09
CA GLY A 179 -0.78 -0.25 -6.85
C GLY A 179 -2.26 0.08 -7.02
N ARG A 180 -2.69 1.30 -6.65
CA ARG A 180 -4.09 1.74 -6.87
C ARG A 180 -4.43 1.87 -8.35
N ALA A 181 -3.51 2.36 -9.18
CA ALA A 181 -3.70 2.40 -10.63
C ALA A 181 -3.76 0.97 -11.21
N GLY A 182 -2.92 0.07 -10.69
CA GLY A 182 -3.01 -1.37 -10.98
C GLY A 182 -4.38 -1.96 -10.69
N LEU A 183 -4.91 -1.74 -9.47
CA LEU A 183 -6.26 -2.16 -9.09
C LEU A 183 -7.34 -1.57 -10.00
N THR A 184 -7.24 -0.29 -10.36
CA THR A 184 -8.17 0.35 -11.30
C THR A 184 -8.12 -0.29 -12.67
N ARG A 185 -6.93 -0.60 -13.22
CA ARG A 185 -6.81 -1.30 -14.52
C ARG A 185 -7.37 -2.71 -14.46
N VAL A 186 -7.12 -3.45 -13.37
CA VAL A 186 -7.69 -4.78 -13.16
C VAL A 186 -9.22 -4.69 -13.10
N ALA A 187 -9.78 -3.77 -12.29
CA ALA A 187 -11.22 -3.52 -12.22
C ALA A 187 -11.85 -3.10 -13.56
N ALA A 188 -11.13 -2.30 -14.36
CA ALA A 188 -11.57 -1.92 -15.69
C ALA A 188 -11.61 -3.12 -16.65
N ALA A 189 -10.66 -4.06 -16.52
CA ALA A 189 -10.55 -5.25 -17.36
C ALA A 189 -11.51 -6.39 -16.98
N ILE A 190 -11.96 -6.45 -15.72
CA ILE A 190 -12.94 -7.45 -15.26
C ILE A 190 -14.32 -7.14 -15.87
N ASP A 191 -15.00 -8.12 -16.46
CA ASP A 191 -16.36 -7.97 -17.00
C ASP A 191 -17.44 -8.04 -15.90
N TYR A 192 -18.73 -8.12 -16.26
CA TYR A 192 -19.83 -8.27 -15.31
C TYR A 192 -19.84 -9.67 -14.65
N HIS A 193 -19.14 -9.79 -13.53
CA HIS A 193 -19.16 -10.98 -12.67
C HIS A 193 -19.28 -10.58 -11.19
N GLY A 194 -19.84 -11.48 -10.37
CA GLY A 194 -19.79 -11.33 -8.91
C GLY A 194 -18.33 -11.27 -8.44
N LEU A 195 -18.00 -10.27 -7.60
CA LEU A 195 -16.66 -10.05 -7.06
C LEU A 195 -16.62 -10.43 -5.58
N LEU A 196 -15.87 -11.48 -5.26
CA LEU A 196 -15.63 -11.85 -3.87
C LEU A 196 -14.50 -11.01 -3.30
N VAL A 197 -14.74 -10.42 -2.14
CA VAL A 197 -13.70 -9.87 -1.29
C VAL A 197 -13.74 -10.69 0.00
N PRO A 198 -12.87 -11.72 0.13
CA PRO A 198 -12.91 -12.61 1.27
C PRO A 198 -12.51 -11.81 2.51
N ASP A 199 -13.45 -11.67 3.46
CA ASP A 199 -13.37 -10.80 4.65
C ASP A 199 -13.78 -9.33 4.45
N VAL A 200 -14.55 -8.84 5.43
CA VAL A 200 -14.83 -7.42 5.65
C VAL A 200 -13.55 -6.66 6.03
N ARG A 201 -12.58 -7.33 6.66
CA ARG A 201 -11.26 -6.79 7.05
C ARG A 201 -10.26 -6.94 5.92
N GLN A 202 -10.37 -6.05 4.95
CA GLN A 202 -9.46 -6.01 3.81
C GLN A 202 -8.98 -4.59 3.57
N TYR A 203 -8.02 -4.45 2.66
CA TYR A 203 -7.43 -3.17 2.34
C TYR A 203 -8.50 -2.17 1.86
N THR A 204 -8.56 -1.00 2.49
CA THR A 204 -9.56 0.05 2.23
C THR A 204 -9.63 0.51 0.78
N ALA A 205 -8.56 0.33 -0.03
CA ALA A 205 -8.63 0.68 -1.45
C ALA A 205 -9.58 -0.24 -2.24
N TYR A 206 -9.83 -1.48 -1.79
CA TYR A 206 -10.81 -2.36 -2.44
C TYR A 206 -12.22 -1.79 -2.30
N GLU A 207 -12.56 -1.20 -1.16
CA GLU A 207 -13.84 -0.51 -0.98
C GLU A 207 -14.00 0.69 -1.92
N GLN A 208 -12.94 1.48 -2.10
CA GLN A 208 -12.95 2.60 -3.05
C GLN A 208 -13.13 2.12 -4.49
N MET A 209 -12.41 1.06 -4.88
CA MET A 209 -12.56 0.42 -6.17
C MET A 209 -13.99 -0.08 -6.39
N LEU A 210 -14.56 -0.81 -5.42
CA LEU A 210 -15.95 -1.30 -5.44
C LEU A 210 -16.98 -0.15 -5.56
N SER A 211 -16.72 0.97 -4.89
CA SER A 211 -17.62 2.13 -4.91
C SER A 211 -17.62 2.86 -6.26
N VAL A 212 -16.47 2.91 -6.94
CA VAL A 212 -16.33 3.49 -8.28
C VAL A 212 -16.88 2.54 -9.34
N PHE A 213 -16.49 1.27 -9.28
CA PHE A 213 -16.92 0.23 -10.22
C PHE A 213 -18.18 -0.47 -9.72
N LYS A 214 -19.31 0.22 -9.81
CA LYS A 214 -20.64 -0.25 -9.34
C LYS A 214 -21.16 -1.54 -9.99
N LYS A 215 -20.47 -2.05 -11.03
CA LYS A 215 -20.74 -3.35 -11.65
C LYS A 215 -20.40 -4.52 -10.73
N PHE A 216 -19.58 -4.31 -9.70
CA PHE A 216 -19.21 -5.36 -8.75
C PHE A 216 -20.22 -5.44 -7.61
N VAL A 217 -20.65 -6.67 -7.30
CA VAL A 217 -21.40 -6.98 -6.09
C VAL A 217 -20.41 -7.59 -5.09
N PRO A 218 -19.93 -6.82 -4.09
CA PRO A 218 -19.02 -7.35 -3.09
C PRO A 218 -19.76 -8.30 -2.17
N ILE A 219 -19.17 -9.47 -1.95
CA ILE A 219 -19.67 -10.46 -1.01
C ILE A 219 -18.62 -10.62 0.10
N PRO A 220 -18.74 -9.89 1.22
CA PRO A 220 -17.81 -10.04 2.31
C PRO A 220 -18.12 -11.32 3.11
N THR A 221 -17.12 -12.17 3.29
CA THR A 221 -17.22 -13.38 4.14
C THR A 221 -16.50 -13.14 5.46
N PRO A 222 -17.19 -13.05 6.61
CA PRO A 222 -16.51 -12.85 7.89
C PRO A 222 -15.59 -14.04 8.16
N LEU A 223 -14.33 -13.77 8.51
CA LEU A 223 -13.41 -14.81 8.97
C LEU A 223 -13.37 -14.84 10.50
N GLU A 224 -13.09 -16.01 11.06
CA GLU A 224 -13.11 -16.22 12.51
C GLU A 224 -11.72 -16.00 13.11
N GLU A 225 -11.67 -15.42 14.31
CA GLU A 225 -10.42 -15.20 15.04
C GLU A 225 -9.79 -16.53 15.46
N GLU A 226 -10.64 -17.51 15.79
CA GLU A 226 -10.27 -18.88 16.15
C GLU A 226 -9.55 -19.60 15.01
N LYS A 227 -9.85 -19.21 13.76
CA LYS A 227 -9.16 -19.68 12.55
C LYS A 227 -8.05 -18.74 12.12
N ARG A 228 -7.60 -17.85 13.00
CA ARG A 228 -6.58 -16.81 12.74
C ARG A 228 -6.89 -15.99 11.48
N TYR A 229 -8.17 -15.79 11.15
CA TYR A 229 -8.59 -15.10 9.92
C TYR A 229 -8.13 -15.75 8.60
N HIS A 230 -7.83 -17.06 8.61
CA HIS A 230 -7.66 -17.83 7.38
C HIS A 230 -9.01 -18.15 6.76
N ILE A 231 -9.01 -18.31 5.44
CA ILE A 231 -10.20 -18.76 4.72
C ILE A 231 -10.14 -20.26 4.54
N ASP A 232 -11.14 -20.97 5.07
CA ASP A 232 -11.26 -22.40 4.84
C ASP A 232 -11.48 -22.69 3.34
N PRO A 233 -10.65 -23.53 2.69
CA PRO A 233 -10.75 -23.82 1.26
C PRO A 233 -12.10 -24.40 0.84
N GLN A 234 -12.75 -25.21 1.68
CA GLN A 234 -14.08 -25.76 1.35
C GLN A 234 -15.14 -24.67 1.35
N THR A 235 -15.11 -23.79 2.36
CA THR A 235 -15.96 -22.61 2.46
C THR A 235 -15.73 -21.68 1.26
N PHE A 236 -14.47 -21.43 0.89
CA PHE A 236 -14.11 -20.65 -0.29
C PHE A 236 -14.72 -21.21 -1.57
N SER A 237 -14.56 -22.51 -1.81
CA SER A 237 -15.11 -23.22 -2.97
C SER A 237 -16.65 -23.13 -3.02
N LYS A 238 -17.31 -23.28 -1.85
CA LYS A 238 -18.76 -23.16 -1.70
C LYS A 238 -19.25 -21.74 -1.97
N GLU A 239 -18.57 -20.72 -1.46
CA GLU A 239 -18.92 -19.31 -1.68
C GLU A 239 -18.83 -18.96 -3.16
N ILE A 240 -17.74 -19.37 -3.84
CA ILE A 240 -17.57 -19.15 -5.27
C ILE A 240 -18.73 -19.76 -6.06
N SER A 241 -19.03 -21.04 -5.80
CA SER A 241 -20.03 -21.79 -6.57
C SER A 241 -21.46 -21.35 -6.24
N GLY A 242 -21.77 -21.21 -4.95
CA GLY A 242 -23.11 -20.91 -4.46
C GLY A 242 -23.59 -19.50 -4.82
N ARG A 243 -22.66 -18.58 -5.11
CA ARG A 243 -22.97 -17.18 -5.43
C ARG A 243 -22.57 -16.76 -6.85
N GLY A 244 -21.99 -17.67 -7.63
CA GLY A 244 -21.58 -17.41 -9.01
C GLY A 244 -20.47 -16.36 -9.12
N LEU A 245 -19.46 -16.43 -8.25
CA LEU A 245 -18.37 -15.45 -8.21
C LEU A 245 -17.36 -15.75 -9.33
N GLY A 246 -17.05 -14.76 -10.15
CA GLY A 246 -16.08 -14.90 -11.25
C GLY A 246 -14.70 -14.38 -10.90
N VAL A 247 -14.58 -13.54 -9.86
CA VAL A 247 -13.31 -12.94 -9.44
C VAL A 247 -13.24 -12.85 -7.92
N VAL A 248 -12.05 -13.10 -7.38
CA VAL A 248 -11.68 -12.94 -5.98
C VAL A 248 -10.53 -11.95 -5.89
N VAL A 249 -10.63 -10.95 -5.01
CA VAL A 249 -9.54 -10.00 -4.77
C VAL A 249 -9.11 -10.10 -3.31
N ALA A 250 -7.84 -10.40 -3.08
CA ALA A 250 -7.30 -10.55 -1.73
C ALA A 250 -5.85 -10.06 -1.64
N SER A 251 -5.47 -9.57 -0.46
CA SER A 251 -4.06 -9.33 -0.12
C SER A 251 -3.43 -10.56 0.54
N ASN A 252 -2.23 -10.92 0.10
CA ASN A 252 -1.41 -11.95 0.71
C ASN A 252 0.08 -11.57 0.61
N PRO A 253 0.76 -11.25 1.72
CA PRO A 253 0.24 -11.21 3.09
C PRO A 253 -0.87 -10.18 3.35
N ARG A 254 -1.73 -10.48 4.31
CA ARG A 254 -3.02 -9.79 4.48
C ARG A 254 -2.93 -8.48 5.26
N ASN A 255 -3.47 -7.42 4.67
CA ASN A 255 -3.74 -6.14 5.35
C ASN A 255 -5.26 -6.04 5.64
N PRO A 256 -5.70 -5.93 6.90
CA PRO A 256 -4.95 -5.42 8.06
C PRO A 256 -4.47 -6.44 9.09
N THR A 257 -4.79 -7.74 8.93
CA THR A 257 -4.61 -8.75 9.99
C THR A 257 -3.17 -9.27 10.16
N GLY A 258 -2.29 -9.01 9.19
CA GLY A 258 -0.90 -9.46 9.21
C GLY A 258 -0.72 -10.97 9.06
N GLN A 259 -1.72 -11.68 8.53
CA GLN A 259 -1.68 -13.13 8.32
C GLN A 259 -1.10 -13.47 6.95
N LEU A 260 -0.51 -14.67 6.82
CA LEU A 260 0.13 -15.17 5.62
C LEU A 260 -0.52 -16.48 5.18
N ILE A 261 -0.88 -16.58 3.89
CA ILE A 261 -1.29 -17.83 3.25
C ILE A 261 -0.10 -18.32 2.40
N GLU A 262 0.35 -19.55 2.62
CA GLU A 262 1.48 -20.13 1.90
C GLU A 262 1.31 -21.65 1.68
N GLY A 263 2.25 -22.26 0.95
CA GLY A 263 2.33 -23.71 0.80
C GLY A 263 1.04 -24.33 0.28
N ASP A 264 0.58 -25.39 0.97
CA ASP A 264 -0.57 -26.19 0.59
C ASP A 264 -1.88 -25.40 0.55
N GLU A 265 -2.07 -24.45 1.46
CA GLU A 265 -3.27 -23.62 1.50
C GLU A 265 -3.32 -22.71 0.26
N LEU A 266 -2.19 -22.05 -0.07
CA LEU A 266 -2.11 -21.20 -1.26
C LEU A 266 -2.29 -22.01 -2.55
N ARG A 267 -1.74 -23.23 -2.60
CA ARG A 267 -1.95 -24.17 -3.71
C ARG A 267 -3.43 -24.51 -3.87
N GLN A 268 -4.13 -24.84 -2.79
CA GLN A 268 -5.55 -25.18 -2.82
C GLN A 268 -6.41 -24.03 -3.33
N LEU A 269 -6.08 -22.78 -2.99
CA LEU A 269 -6.79 -21.62 -3.53
C LEU A 269 -6.68 -21.57 -5.07
N VAL A 270 -5.48 -21.79 -5.63
CA VAL A 270 -5.27 -21.82 -7.08
C VAL A 270 -6.06 -22.96 -7.73
N GLU A 271 -6.02 -24.16 -7.16
CA GLU A 271 -6.81 -25.29 -7.68
C GLU A 271 -8.32 -25.00 -7.68
N ILE A 272 -8.84 -24.42 -6.59
CA ILE A 272 -10.24 -24.01 -6.52
C ILE A 272 -10.55 -22.96 -7.59
N GLY A 273 -9.66 -21.98 -7.80
CA GLY A 273 -9.80 -20.99 -8.87
C GLY A 273 -9.93 -21.63 -10.26
N ARG A 274 -9.10 -22.64 -10.55
CA ARG A 274 -9.18 -23.43 -11.80
C ARG A 274 -10.49 -24.20 -11.91
N GLU A 275 -10.82 -24.99 -10.89
CA GLU A 275 -12.01 -25.86 -10.86
C GLU A 275 -13.32 -25.08 -10.96
N ARG A 276 -13.37 -23.90 -10.35
CA ARG A 276 -14.57 -23.07 -10.26
C ARG A 276 -14.60 -21.92 -11.26
N HIS A 277 -13.60 -21.83 -12.14
CA HIS A 277 -13.46 -20.76 -13.13
C HIS A 277 -13.50 -19.35 -12.51
N ALA A 278 -12.84 -19.18 -11.36
CA ALA A 278 -12.76 -17.92 -10.64
C ALA A 278 -11.34 -17.34 -10.71
N THR A 279 -11.24 -16.07 -11.11
CA THR A 279 -9.95 -15.35 -11.19
C THR A 279 -9.50 -14.85 -9.83
N LEU A 280 -8.30 -15.23 -9.42
CA LEU A 280 -7.66 -14.79 -8.18
C LEU A 280 -6.77 -13.58 -8.46
N VAL A 281 -7.18 -12.41 -7.98
CA VAL A 281 -6.36 -11.19 -7.96
C VAL A 281 -5.66 -11.09 -6.61
N MET A 282 -4.37 -11.38 -6.60
CA MET A 282 -3.53 -11.38 -5.41
C MET A 282 -2.70 -10.10 -5.33
N ASP A 283 -2.95 -9.31 -4.30
CA ASP A 283 -2.13 -8.17 -3.92
C ASP A 283 -0.98 -8.66 -3.02
N GLU A 284 0.24 -8.65 -3.56
CA GLU A 284 1.45 -9.22 -2.96
C GLU A 284 2.42 -8.14 -2.48
N PHE A 285 1.96 -6.90 -2.24
CA PHE A 285 2.83 -5.80 -1.82
C PHE A 285 3.62 -6.09 -0.53
N TYR A 286 3.19 -7.03 0.30
CA TYR A 286 3.85 -7.35 1.56
C TYR A 286 4.67 -8.65 1.51
N SER A 287 4.91 -9.21 0.31
CA SER A 287 5.57 -10.51 0.12
C SER A 287 6.98 -10.61 0.73
N ALA A 288 7.69 -9.48 0.91
CA ALA A 288 8.98 -9.44 1.60
C ALA A 288 8.89 -9.31 3.14
N TYR A 289 7.71 -9.04 3.71
CA TYR A 289 7.53 -8.80 5.14
C TYR A 289 6.95 -10.04 5.82
N ILE A 290 7.76 -11.09 5.99
CA ILE A 290 7.33 -12.37 6.58
C ILE A 290 8.21 -12.71 7.79
N TYR A 291 7.57 -13.10 8.89
CA TYR A 291 8.21 -13.37 10.17
C TYR A 291 7.83 -14.74 10.76
N SER A 292 6.92 -15.49 10.12
CA SER A 292 6.55 -16.84 10.54
C SER A 292 7.66 -17.87 10.32
N HIS A 293 8.56 -17.61 9.36
CA HIS A 293 9.68 -18.49 9.06
C HIS A 293 10.82 -18.34 10.09
N PRO A 294 11.60 -19.42 10.33
CA PRO A 294 12.87 -19.35 11.05
C PRO A 294 13.83 -18.33 10.43
N GLU A 295 14.69 -17.73 11.25
CA GLU A 295 15.60 -16.65 10.80
C GLU A 295 16.60 -17.12 9.74
N GLU A 296 16.95 -18.42 9.72
CA GLU A 296 17.81 -19.02 8.71
C GLU A 296 17.18 -19.00 7.30
N GLN A 297 15.86 -18.81 7.22
CA GLN A 297 15.11 -18.67 5.98
C GLN A 297 14.79 -17.21 5.64
N ASN A 298 15.38 -16.24 6.35
CA ASN A 298 15.18 -14.83 6.01
C ASN A 298 15.57 -14.58 4.53
N GLY A 299 14.76 -13.77 3.85
CA GLY A 299 14.85 -13.52 2.40
C GLY A 299 13.90 -14.39 1.58
N ARG A 300 13.27 -15.40 2.18
CA ARG A 300 12.17 -16.13 1.56
C ARG A 300 10.95 -15.22 1.46
N CYS A 301 10.47 -15.03 0.24
CA CYS A 301 9.21 -14.36 -0.07
C CYS A 301 8.18 -15.39 -0.53
N VAL A 302 6.89 -15.03 -0.48
CA VAL A 302 5.79 -15.88 -0.94
C VAL A 302 5.09 -15.22 -2.12
N SER A 303 4.79 -16.01 -3.14
CA SER A 303 3.96 -15.60 -4.28
C SER A 303 3.06 -16.74 -4.73
N ILE A 304 1.81 -16.43 -5.06
CA ILE A 304 0.86 -17.39 -5.65
C ILE A 304 1.38 -17.96 -6.98
N SER A 305 2.31 -17.25 -7.63
CA SER A 305 2.94 -17.71 -8.86
C SER A 305 3.68 -19.03 -8.69
N GLU A 306 4.07 -19.48 -7.50
CA GLU A 306 4.67 -20.80 -7.30
C GLU A 306 3.73 -21.94 -7.75
N PHE A 307 2.42 -21.75 -7.56
CA PHE A 307 1.38 -22.76 -7.80
C PHE A 307 0.67 -22.62 -9.15
N VAL A 308 1.00 -21.58 -9.91
CA VAL A 308 0.58 -21.48 -11.32
C VAL A 308 1.32 -22.58 -12.11
N ASN A 309 0.62 -23.28 -12.99
CA ASN A 309 1.14 -24.31 -13.89
C ASN A 309 1.36 -23.70 -15.28
N ASP A 310 0.33 -23.07 -15.85
CA ASP A 310 0.40 -22.32 -17.09
C ASP A 310 -0.13 -20.90 -16.89
N VAL A 311 0.76 -19.92 -17.07
CA VAL A 311 0.47 -18.49 -16.84
C VAL A 311 -0.55 -17.94 -17.83
N ASN A 312 -0.77 -18.59 -18.98
CA ASN A 312 -1.75 -18.14 -19.96
C ASN A 312 -3.17 -18.62 -19.67
N THR A 313 -3.33 -19.73 -18.96
CA THR A 313 -4.63 -20.38 -18.74
C THR A 313 -5.07 -20.37 -17.30
N ASP A 314 -4.13 -20.35 -16.34
CA ASP A 314 -4.47 -20.27 -14.94
C ASP A 314 -5.08 -18.90 -14.58
N PRO A 315 -6.16 -18.87 -13.79
CA PRO A 315 -6.92 -17.67 -13.53
C PRO A 315 -6.29 -16.87 -12.38
N VAL A 316 -5.02 -16.47 -12.53
CA VAL A 316 -4.24 -15.78 -11.49
C VAL A 316 -3.69 -14.46 -12.00
N ILE A 317 -3.94 -13.39 -11.25
CA ILE A 317 -3.42 -12.04 -11.48
C ILE A 317 -2.70 -11.61 -10.21
N ILE A 318 -1.47 -11.12 -10.33
CA ILE A 318 -0.65 -10.64 -9.22
C ILE A 318 -0.47 -9.14 -9.35
N ILE A 319 -0.60 -8.40 -8.25
CA ILE A 319 -0.29 -6.98 -8.16
C ILE A 319 0.80 -6.79 -7.12
N ASP A 320 1.92 -6.18 -7.51
CA ASP A 320 3.04 -5.92 -6.61
C ASP A 320 3.82 -4.66 -7.07
N GLY A 321 4.88 -4.27 -6.36
CA GLY A 321 5.72 -3.14 -6.74
C GLY A 321 6.76 -2.74 -5.71
N LEU A 322 7.55 -1.72 -6.07
CA LEU A 322 8.65 -1.22 -5.22
C LEU A 322 8.18 -0.49 -3.95
N THR A 323 6.88 -0.21 -3.85
CA THR A 323 6.35 0.70 -2.82
C THR A 323 6.61 0.24 -1.40
N LYS A 324 6.56 -1.08 -1.15
CA LYS A 324 6.76 -1.69 0.16
C LYS A 324 8.04 -2.52 0.18
N ASN A 325 8.19 -3.43 -0.78
CA ASN A 325 9.34 -4.35 -0.87
C ASN A 325 10.69 -3.63 -0.94
N PHE A 326 10.74 -2.39 -1.46
CA PHE A 326 11.95 -1.54 -1.44
C PHE A 326 11.75 -0.21 -0.73
N ARG A 327 10.59 -0.01 -0.08
CA ARG A 327 10.28 1.21 0.67
C ARG A 327 10.39 2.48 -0.20
N LEU A 328 9.97 2.37 -1.47
CA LEU A 328 9.92 3.48 -2.45
C LEU A 328 8.47 3.88 -2.80
N PRO A 329 7.60 4.21 -1.83
CA PRO A 329 6.21 4.52 -2.12
C PRO A 329 6.04 5.75 -3.02
N GLY A 330 6.97 6.70 -2.96
CA GLY A 330 6.96 7.92 -3.78
C GLY A 330 7.33 7.69 -5.26
N TRP A 331 7.99 6.58 -5.61
CA TRP A 331 8.42 6.31 -6.98
C TRP A 331 7.27 5.91 -7.90
N ARG A 332 6.17 5.43 -7.31
CA ARG A 332 4.95 5.01 -8.03
C ARG A 332 5.22 3.94 -9.11
N ILE A 333 6.25 3.10 -8.94
CA ILE A 333 6.52 1.97 -9.84
C ILE A 333 5.95 0.69 -9.23
N CYS A 334 4.92 0.16 -9.87
CA CYS A 334 4.27 -1.10 -9.55
C CYS A 334 4.01 -1.88 -10.83
N TRP A 335 3.59 -3.13 -10.71
CA TRP A 335 3.29 -3.97 -11.85
C TRP A 335 2.16 -4.93 -11.56
N VAL A 336 1.60 -5.44 -12.65
CA VAL A 336 0.66 -6.56 -12.64
C VAL A 336 1.22 -7.68 -13.50
N VAL A 337 1.18 -8.90 -12.98
CA VAL A 337 1.55 -10.13 -13.69
C VAL A 337 0.32 -10.99 -13.87
N GLY A 338 0.10 -11.54 -15.06
CA GLY A 338 -1.03 -12.45 -15.30
C GLY A 338 -1.15 -12.88 -16.76
N PRO A 339 -2.24 -13.57 -17.13
CA PRO A 339 -2.46 -14.04 -18.49
C PRO A 339 -2.34 -12.91 -19.53
N LYS A 340 -1.73 -13.22 -20.67
CA LYS A 340 -1.52 -12.26 -21.76
C LYS A 340 -2.81 -11.54 -22.21
N PRO A 341 -3.97 -12.21 -22.34
CA PRO A 341 -5.23 -11.52 -22.67
C PRO A 341 -5.64 -10.48 -21.62
N VAL A 342 -5.49 -10.79 -20.34
CA VAL A 342 -5.79 -9.86 -19.24
C VAL A 342 -4.85 -8.66 -19.30
N VAL A 343 -3.55 -8.90 -19.46
CA VAL A 343 -2.55 -7.83 -19.56
C VAL A 343 -2.82 -6.93 -20.77
N SER A 344 -3.24 -7.49 -21.90
CA SER A 344 -3.65 -6.72 -23.08
C SER A 344 -4.87 -5.84 -22.79
N SER A 345 -5.91 -6.38 -22.15
CA SER A 345 -7.08 -5.58 -21.73
C SER A 345 -6.70 -4.46 -20.76
N MET A 346 -5.79 -4.73 -19.82
CA MET A 346 -5.30 -3.71 -18.90
C MET A 346 -4.47 -2.62 -19.59
N GLN A 347 -3.70 -2.96 -20.62
CA GLN A 347 -2.99 -1.97 -21.44
C GLN A 347 -3.99 -1.06 -22.16
N SER A 348 -5.06 -1.63 -22.73
CA SER A 348 -6.13 -0.86 -23.36
C SER A 348 -6.80 0.08 -22.34
N ALA A 349 -7.16 -0.41 -21.15
CA ALA A 349 -7.73 0.42 -20.08
C ALA A 349 -6.76 1.53 -19.64
N GLY A 350 -5.49 1.18 -19.43
CA GLY A 350 -4.45 2.13 -19.02
C GLY A 350 -4.21 3.24 -20.04
N SER A 351 -4.38 2.96 -21.33
CA SER A 351 -4.17 3.97 -22.39
C SER A 351 -5.16 5.13 -22.29
N PHE A 352 -6.37 4.85 -21.81
CA PHE A 352 -7.41 5.85 -21.59
C PHE A 352 -7.32 6.49 -20.19
N LEU A 353 -6.99 5.71 -19.17
CA LEU A 353 -7.07 6.17 -17.77
C LEU A 353 -5.89 7.08 -17.37
N GLU A 354 -4.65 6.69 -17.69
CA GLU A 354 -3.46 7.37 -17.14
C GLU A 354 -2.19 7.31 -18.03
N GLY A 355 -2.19 6.53 -19.11
CA GLY A 355 -1.01 6.31 -19.94
C GLY A 355 0.05 5.38 -19.32
N GLY A 356 1.31 5.55 -19.75
CA GLY A 356 2.45 4.79 -19.22
C GLY A 356 2.96 5.34 -17.89
N ALA A 357 3.56 4.47 -17.07
CA ALA A 357 4.22 4.89 -15.84
C ALA A 357 5.45 5.78 -16.12
N ASN A 358 5.92 6.54 -15.12
CA ASN A 358 7.04 7.47 -15.25
C ASN A 358 8.29 6.79 -15.87
N HIS A 359 8.73 7.26 -17.03
CA HIS A 359 9.77 6.60 -17.83
C HIS A 359 11.15 6.60 -17.15
N PRO A 360 11.68 7.72 -16.63
CA PRO A 360 12.97 7.73 -15.92
C PRO A 360 12.98 6.78 -14.71
N LEU A 361 11.92 6.79 -13.91
CA LEU A 361 11.84 5.91 -12.73
C LEU A 361 11.68 4.44 -13.09
N GLN A 362 11.11 4.11 -14.26
CA GLN A 362 11.12 2.73 -14.75
C GLN A 362 12.55 2.25 -15.05
N LEU A 363 13.40 3.09 -15.65
CA LEU A 363 14.81 2.76 -15.90
C LEU A 363 15.57 2.60 -14.58
N ALA A 364 15.41 3.54 -13.66
CA ALA A 364 16.04 3.50 -12.34
C ALA A 364 15.61 2.29 -11.49
N SER A 365 14.45 1.70 -11.79
CA SER A 365 13.91 0.55 -11.07
C SER A 365 14.54 -0.79 -11.46
N ILE A 366 15.16 -0.89 -12.63
CA ILE A 366 15.67 -2.17 -13.16
C ILE A 366 16.67 -2.85 -12.21
N PRO A 367 17.66 -2.15 -11.63
CA PRO A 367 18.64 -2.78 -10.74
C PRO A 367 18.05 -3.34 -9.43
N PHE A 368 16.87 -2.85 -9.02
CA PHE A 368 16.18 -3.33 -7.82
C PHE A 368 15.57 -4.73 -8.03
N LEU A 369 15.34 -5.14 -9.28
CA LEU A 369 14.68 -6.41 -9.60
C LEU A 369 15.65 -7.56 -9.88
N ASP A 370 16.94 -7.37 -9.57
CA ASP A 370 17.88 -8.48 -9.52
C ASP A 370 17.47 -9.47 -8.40
N PRO A 371 17.32 -10.78 -8.68
CA PRO A 371 16.81 -11.75 -7.70
C PRO A 371 17.67 -11.87 -6.44
N VAL A 372 18.98 -11.75 -6.55
CA VAL A 372 19.90 -11.85 -5.40
C VAL A 372 19.75 -10.60 -4.52
N ARG A 373 19.70 -9.42 -5.13
CA ARG A 373 19.43 -8.17 -4.41
C ARG A 373 18.05 -8.17 -3.76
N TYR A 374 17.03 -8.63 -4.47
CA TYR A 374 15.66 -8.68 -3.97
C TYR A 374 15.55 -9.55 -2.71
N THR A 375 16.14 -10.74 -2.73
CA THR A 375 16.14 -11.65 -1.57
C THR A 375 17.01 -11.14 -0.41
N THR A 376 18.12 -10.45 -0.71
CA THR A 376 18.95 -9.80 0.31
C THR A 376 18.21 -8.64 1.00
N GLU A 377 17.55 -7.77 0.22
CA GLU A 377 16.70 -6.70 0.77
C GLU A 377 15.59 -7.29 1.63
N ALA A 378 14.90 -8.33 1.15
CA ALA A 378 13.86 -9.02 1.92
C ALA A 378 14.40 -9.58 3.24
N ALA A 379 15.57 -10.21 3.26
CA ALA A 379 16.18 -10.73 4.49
C ALA A 379 16.45 -9.63 5.53
N ALA A 380 16.98 -8.49 5.08
CA ALA A 380 17.21 -7.33 5.93
C ALA A 380 15.91 -6.75 6.48
N LEU A 381 14.88 -6.61 5.64
CA LEU A 381 13.55 -6.15 6.05
C LEU A 381 12.90 -7.09 7.06
N GLN A 382 12.97 -8.40 6.82
CA GLN A 382 12.41 -9.41 7.73
C GLN A 382 13.07 -9.34 9.10
N THR A 383 14.39 -9.23 9.15
CA THR A 383 15.14 -9.08 10.41
C THR A 383 14.73 -7.81 11.15
N HIS A 384 14.75 -6.67 10.46
CA HIS A 384 14.47 -5.36 11.06
C HIS A 384 13.03 -5.25 11.57
N PHE A 385 12.06 -5.63 10.75
CA PHE A 385 10.65 -5.51 11.12
C PHE A 385 10.17 -6.60 12.08
N ARG A 386 10.83 -7.78 12.14
CA ARG A 386 10.60 -8.77 13.19
C ARG A 386 10.91 -8.20 14.57
N ALA A 387 12.08 -7.55 14.73
CA ALA A 387 12.45 -6.90 15.98
C ALA A 387 11.45 -5.81 16.40
N LYS A 388 10.97 -5.01 15.44
CA LYS A 388 9.94 -3.99 15.69
C LYS A 388 8.59 -4.59 16.06
N ARG A 389 8.15 -5.64 15.36
CA ARG A 389 6.93 -6.39 15.69
C ARG A 389 7.01 -6.88 17.13
N ASP A 390 8.10 -7.54 17.50
CA ASP A 390 8.27 -8.14 18.82
C ASP A 390 8.33 -7.06 19.92
N PHE A 391 8.95 -5.92 19.64
CA PHE A 391 8.89 -4.74 20.51
C PHE A 391 7.46 -4.24 20.72
N VAL A 392 6.71 -4.03 19.64
CA VAL A 392 5.33 -3.51 19.72
C VAL A 392 4.42 -4.49 20.43
N LEU A 393 4.50 -5.79 20.12
CA LEU A 393 3.70 -6.82 20.79
C LEU A 393 3.97 -6.87 22.30
N ARG A 394 5.26 -6.85 22.70
CA ARG A 394 5.63 -6.82 24.12
C ARG A 394 5.10 -5.56 24.82
N ARG A 395 5.26 -4.38 24.22
CA ARG A 395 4.76 -3.13 24.80
C ARG A 395 3.23 -3.12 24.91
N LEU A 396 2.51 -3.63 23.91
CA LEU A 396 1.05 -3.75 23.97
C LEU A 396 0.62 -4.68 25.12
N GLU A 397 1.31 -5.81 25.32
CA GLU A 397 1.07 -6.73 26.43
C GLU A 397 1.30 -6.05 27.80
N GLU A 398 2.38 -5.30 27.96
CA GLU A 398 2.69 -4.51 29.17
C GLU A 398 1.62 -3.45 29.48
N ILE A 399 1.07 -2.81 28.43
CA ILE A 399 -0.04 -1.84 28.55
C ILE A 399 -1.34 -2.53 28.98
N GLY A 400 -1.48 -3.83 28.72
CA GLY A 400 -2.65 -4.64 29.08
C GLY A 400 -3.49 -5.10 27.90
N PHE A 401 -2.99 -4.98 26.67
CA PHE A 401 -3.66 -5.53 25.49
C PHE A 401 -3.22 -6.97 25.23
N GLY A 402 -4.19 -7.88 25.11
CA GLY A 402 -3.95 -9.24 24.63
C GLY A 402 -4.02 -9.29 23.11
N VAL A 403 -2.88 -9.41 22.42
CA VAL A 403 -2.87 -9.65 20.97
C VAL A 403 -2.96 -11.16 20.73
N HIS A 404 -4.19 -11.68 20.64
CA HIS A 404 -4.47 -13.10 20.46
C HIS A 404 -3.95 -13.65 19.13
N VAL A 405 -4.20 -12.92 18.04
CA VAL A 405 -3.72 -13.28 16.70
C VAL A 405 -2.52 -12.39 16.35
N LYS A 406 -1.31 -12.90 16.64
CA LYS A 406 -0.06 -12.21 16.31
C LYS A 406 0.14 -12.16 14.79
N PRO A 407 0.67 -11.04 14.24
CA PRO A 407 0.94 -10.95 12.82
C PRO A 407 2.17 -11.79 12.44
N ASP A 408 1.96 -12.64 11.45
CA ASP A 408 2.99 -13.47 10.81
C ASP A 408 3.75 -12.70 9.74
N ALA A 409 3.19 -11.58 9.26
CA ALA A 409 3.68 -10.82 8.15
C ALA A 409 3.21 -9.35 8.17
N THR A 410 3.55 -8.58 7.13
CA THR A 410 3.26 -7.15 6.96
C THR A 410 3.92 -6.26 8.01
N PHE A 411 3.43 -5.04 8.22
CA PHE A 411 3.82 -4.22 9.36
C PHE A 411 2.61 -3.71 10.13
N TYR A 412 1.59 -4.56 10.28
CA TYR A 412 0.34 -4.24 10.97
C TYR A 412 0.06 -5.19 12.14
N VAL A 413 -0.47 -4.64 13.22
CA VAL A 413 -1.15 -5.37 14.29
C VAL A 413 -2.63 -5.08 14.20
N TRP A 414 -3.44 -6.13 14.17
CA TRP A 414 -4.89 -6.05 14.30
C TRP A 414 -5.26 -6.20 15.77
N LEU A 415 -5.51 -5.07 16.43
CA LEU A 415 -5.64 -4.99 17.88
C LEU A 415 -7.12 -4.96 18.28
N ASP A 416 -7.53 -5.90 19.13
CA ASP A 416 -8.83 -5.89 19.81
C ASP A 416 -8.79 -4.96 21.02
N LEU A 417 -9.75 -4.03 21.11
CA LEU A 417 -9.89 -3.09 22.21
C LEU A 417 -10.90 -3.52 23.29
N LYS A 418 -11.56 -4.69 23.17
CA LYS A 418 -12.54 -5.20 24.15
C LYS A 418 -11.98 -5.38 25.56
N THR A 419 -10.65 -5.43 25.73
CA THR A 419 -10.05 -5.43 27.06
C THR A 419 -10.29 -4.10 27.78
N LEU A 420 -10.48 -3.00 27.04
CA LEU A 420 -10.81 -1.70 27.60
C LEU A 420 -12.28 -1.64 28.04
N LYS A 421 -12.61 -0.65 28.88
CA LYS A 421 -13.99 -0.40 29.31
C LYS A 421 -14.72 0.44 28.27
N HIS A 422 -15.99 0.14 28.04
CA HIS A 422 -16.86 1.04 27.27
C HIS A 422 -16.86 2.47 27.84
N PRO A 423 -16.78 3.53 27.01
CA PRO A 423 -16.87 3.53 25.54
C PRO A 423 -15.55 3.44 24.77
N ILE A 424 -14.39 3.37 25.42
CA ILE A 424 -13.08 3.40 24.74
C ILE A 424 -12.72 2.05 24.06
N ASP A 425 -13.49 1.01 24.32
CA ASP A 425 -13.43 -0.29 23.63
C ASP A 425 -13.95 -0.23 22.17
N ALA A 426 -14.63 0.86 21.79
CA ALA A 426 -15.02 1.12 20.42
C ALA A 426 -13.89 1.85 19.67
N GLY A 427 -13.48 1.32 18.51
CA GLY A 427 -12.38 1.86 17.71
C GLY A 427 -12.53 3.36 17.40
N LEU A 428 -13.73 3.81 17.03
CA LEU A 428 -13.99 5.24 16.76
C LEU A 428 -13.81 6.14 17.99
N VAL A 429 -14.17 5.67 19.18
CA VAL A 429 -14.00 6.41 20.44
C VAL A 429 -12.54 6.39 20.88
N PHE A 430 -11.87 5.25 20.74
CA PHE A 430 -10.41 5.19 20.86
C PHE A 430 -9.75 6.19 19.92
N PHE A 431 -10.31 6.39 18.71
CA PHE A 431 -9.78 7.33 17.74
C PHE A 431 -10.09 8.81 18.02
N GLU A 432 -11.09 9.10 18.85
CA GLU A 432 -11.28 10.46 19.38
C GLU A 432 -10.08 10.88 20.22
N GLU A 433 -9.48 9.98 20.98
CA GLU A 433 -8.26 10.24 21.76
C GLU A 433 -6.98 10.11 20.89
N PHE A 434 -6.98 9.24 19.86
CA PHE A 434 -5.87 9.06 18.91
C PHE A 434 -6.35 9.06 17.44
N PRO A 435 -5.98 10.02 16.58
CA PRO A 435 -6.37 9.93 15.18
C PRO A 435 -5.89 8.58 14.56
N GLY A 436 -6.81 7.65 14.25
CA GLY A 436 -6.50 6.32 13.69
C GLY A 436 -7.66 5.67 12.89
N ILE A 437 -7.35 4.65 12.09
CA ILE A 437 -8.22 4.17 11.00
C ILE A 437 -8.98 2.89 11.38
N PHE A 438 -10.28 2.89 11.09
CA PHE A 438 -11.13 1.70 11.04
C PHE A 438 -10.98 0.98 9.68
N PHE A 439 -10.68 -0.33 9.67
CA PHE A 439 -10.62 -1.15 8.45
C PHE A 439 -11.84 -2.08 8.38
N ASP A 440 -12.90 -1.59 7.76
CA ASP A 440 -14.10 -2.36 7.43
C ASP A 440 -14.57 -1.96 6.03
N ILE A 441 -14.69 -2.93 5.14
CA ILE A 441 -15.24 -2.73 3.80
C ILE A 441 -16.77 -2.60 3.93
N ASN A 442 -17.29 -1.37 3.78
CA ASN A 442 -18.72 -1.06 3.81
C ASN A 442 -19.15 -0.24 2.58
N PRO A 443 -19.01 -0.80 1.36
CA PRO A 443 -19.21 -0.07 0.13
C PRO A 443 -20.63 0.51 0.06
N SER A 444 -20.72 1.80 -0.27
CA SER A 444 -21.97 2.57 -0.26
C SER A 444 -22.64 2.77 1.11
N ASN A 445 -21.93 2.56 2.23
CA ASN A 445 -22.43 2.72 3.60
C ASN A 445 -23.71 1.92 3.88
N ARG A 446 -23.74 0.65 3.43
CA ARG A 446 -24.93 -0.22 3.52
C ARG A 446 -25.22 -0.74 4.93
N ARG A 447 -24.24 -0.69 5.83
CA ARG A 447 -24.34 -1.14 7.24
C ARG A 447 -24.03 0.01 8.20
N GLU A 448 -24.62 -0.01 9.39
CA GLU A 448 -24.21 0.87 10.49
C GLU A 448 -22.83 0.41 11.04
N LEU A 449 -21.97 1.36 11.42
CA LEU A 449 -20.57 1.05 11.74
C LEU A 449 -20.42 0.32 13.09
N PHE A 450 -21.31 0.57 14.06
CA PHE A 450 -21.34 -0.16 15.32
C PHE A 450 -21.90 -1.58 15.18
N GLU A 451 -22.69 -1.85 14.14
CA GLU A 451 -23.14 -3.21 13.79
C GLU A 451 -22.04 -4.01 13.09
N SER A 452 -20.92 -3.36 12.74
CA SER A 452 -19.77 -4.06 12.18
C SER A 452 -19.18 -5.01 13.21
N PRO A 453 -18.89 -6.28 12.84
CA PRO A 453 -18.12 -7.17 13.72
C PRO A 453 -16.71 -6.62 14.00
N CYS A 454 -16.26 -5.61 13.25
CA CYS A 454 -14.94 -5.02 13.43
C CYS A 454 -14.93 -3.81 14.37
N HIS A 455 -16.07 -3.32 14.89
CA HIS A 455 -16.18 -2.00 15.57
C HIS A 455 -15.21 -1.79 16.76
N HIS A 456 -14.77 -2.86 17.41
CA HIS A 456 -13.85 -2.85 18.55
C HIS A 456 -12.39 -3.09 18.15
N PHE A 457 -12.08 -3.23 16.86
CA PHE A 457 -10.73 -3.42 16.37
C PHE A 457 -10.12 -2.12 15.84
N VAL A 458 -8.80 -2.01 16.00
CA VAL A 458 -7.97 -0.97 15.39
C VAL A 458 -6.76 -1.59 14.70
N ARG A 459 -6.34 -1.00 13.57
CA ARG A 459 -5.08 -1.38 12.92
C ARG A 459 -3.96 -0.46 13.38
N LEU A 460 -2.93 -1.03 13.98
CA LEU A 460 -1.71 -0.33 14.35
C LEU A 460 -0.58 -0.67 13.37
N SER A 461 -0.02 0.34 12.71
CA SER A 461 1.18 0.19 11.87
C SER A 461 2.43 0.24 12.73
N PHE A 462 3.29 -0.76 12.61
CA PHE A 462 4.68 -0.72 13.10
C PHE A 462 5.68 -0.42 11.96
N GLY A 463 5.18 0.23 10.91
CA GLY A 463 5.94 0.82 9.81
C GLY A 463 6.99 1.86 10.24
N PRO A 464 6.64 2.85 11.08
CA PRO A 464 7.53 3.96 11.47
C PRO A 464 8.79 3.56 12.24
N PRO A 465 9.82 4.42 12.34
CA PRO A 465 11.03 4.18 13.12
C PRO A 465 10.74 3.79 14.58
N LEU A 466 11.63 2.99 15.19
CA LEU A 466 11.43 2.43 16.53
C LEU A 466 11.17 3.50 17.61
N GLU A 467 11.81 4.66 17.49
CA GLU A 467 11.61 5.77 18.42
C GLU A 467 10.19 6.37 18.35
N GLU A 468 9.62 6.50 17.15
CA GLU A 468 8.23 6.94 16.96
C GLU A 468 7.28 5.89 17.53
N LEU A 469 7.59 4.60 17.34
CA LEU A 469 6.81 3.52 17.92
C LEU A 469 6.81 3.59 19.45
N ALA A 470 7.97 3.80 20.07
CA ALA A 470 8.07 3.96 21.51
C ALA A 470 7.23 5.15 22.01
N ARG A 471 7.36 6.33 21.40
CA ARG A 471 6.58 7.53 21.77
C ARG A 471 5.07 7.34 21.62
N GLY A 472 4.63 6.69 20.54
CA GLY A 472 3.21 6.43 20.33
C GLY A 472 2.66 5.41 21.33
N LEU A 473 3.40 4.35 21.65
CA LEU A 473 3.02 3.36 22.66
C LEU A 473 2.97 3.97 24.07
N ASP A 474 3.92 4.85 24.43
CA ASP A 474 3.87 5.61 25.68
C ASP A 474 2.61 6.49 25.75
N SER A 475 2.20 7.04 24.61
CA SER A 475 0.99 7.85 24.51
C SER A 475 -0.27 7.00 24.71
N ILE A 476 -0.35 5.83 24.06
CA ILE A 476 -1.42 4.83 24.25
C ILE A 476 -1.50 4.42 25.72
N GLU A 477 -0.36 4.11 26.35
CA GLU A 477 -0.31 3.72 27.77
C GLU A 477 -0.88 4.80 28.69
N ARG A 478 -0.55 6.07 28.47
CA ARG A 478 -1.11 7.20 29.26
C ARG A 478 -2.63 7.25 29.17
N VAL A 479 -3.19 7.03 27.98
CA VAL A 479 -4.65 7.02 27.78
C VAL A 479 -5.28 5.80 28.44
N VAL A 480 -4.73 4.60 28.25
CA VAL A 480 -5.24 3.37 28.89
C VAL A 480 -5.25 3.48 30.41
N LYS A 481 -4.18 4.02 31.01
CA LYS A 481 -4.10 4.29 32.47
C LYS A 481 -5.15 5.30 32.94
N LYS A 482 -5.40 6.36 32.16
CA LYS A 482 -6.42 7.38 32.46
C LYS A 482 -7.83 6.79 32.52
N PHE A 483 -8.15 5.79 31.70
CA PHE A 483 -9.47 5.13 31.68
C PHE A 483 -9.57 3.92 32.63
N GLY A 484 -8.59 3.75 33.53
CA GLY A 484 -8.71 2.86 34.69
C GLY A 484 -8.49 1.38 34.39
N PHE A 485 -7.71 1.04 33.35
CA PHE A 485 -7.17 -0.30 33.21
C PHE A 485 -6.05 -0.48 34.25
N LYS A 486 -6.27 -1.36 35.23
CA LYS A 486 -5.18 -1.78 36.13
C LYS A 486 -4.27 -2.67 35.29
N SER A 487 -3.11 -2.16 34.88
CA SER A 487 -2.03 -2.97 34.33
C SER A 487 -1.85 -4.19 35.23
N THR A 488 -2.10 -5.39 34.69
CA THR A 488 -1.77 -6.66 35.34
C THR A 488 -0.26 -6.89 35.25
N ALA A 489 0.53 -5.95 35.78
CA ALA A 489 1.93 -6.20 36.06
C ALA A 489 2.00 -6.98 37.37
N ILE A 490 2.45 -8.23 37.25
CA ILE A 490 2.70 -9.18 38.33
C ILE A 490 3.50 -8.51 39.46
N SER A 491 2.91 -8.42 40.65
CA SER A 491 3.61 -8.01 41.87
C SER A 491 4.49 -9.17 42.36
N SER A 492 5.66 -9.32 41.79
CA SER A 492 6.74 -10.10 42.41
C SER A 492 8.10 -9.56 41.98
N VAL A 493 8.39 -8.31 42.33
CA VAL A 493 9.77 -7.82 42.40
C VAL A 493 10.29 -8.18 43.79
N HIS A 494 10.86 -9.38 43.93
CA HIS A 494 11.91 -9.55 44.92
C HIS A 494 13.10 -8.71 44.45
N HIS A 495 13.59 -7.84 45.33
CA HIS A 495 14.82 -7.08 45.12
C HIS A 495 16.00 -8.02 44.81
N LEU A 496 16.28 -8.22 43.52
CA LEU A 496 17.58 -8.70 43.07
C LEU A 496 18.44 -7.47 42.77
N ARG A 497 19.43 -7.23 43.63
CA ARG A 497 20.51 -6.27 43.39
C ARG A 497 21.19 -6.60 42.04
N PRO A 498 21.64 -5.60 41.28
CA PRO A 498 22.50 -5.85 40.13
C PRO A 498 23.78 -6.57 40.60
N PRO A 499 24.27 -7.58 39.87
CA PRO A 499 25.52 -8.24 40.23
C PRO A 499 26.66 -7.23 40.08
N THR A 500 27.43 -7.07 41.15
CA THR A 500 28.72 -6.38 41.13
C THR A 500 29.67 -7.07 40.14
N PRO A 501 30.44 -6.33 39.33
CA PRO A 501 31.38 -6.93 38.40
C PRO A 501 32.51 -7.63 39.16
N SER A 502 32.70 -8.92 38.91
CA SER A 502 33.87 -9.68 39.36
C SER A 502 35.12 -9.27 38.58
N PRO A 503 36.30 -9.19 39.21
CA PRO A 503 37.52 -8.69 38.59
C PRO A 503 38.08 -9.68 37.57
N SER A 504 38.44 -9.18 36.38
CA SER A 504 39.14 -9.95 35.34
C SER A 504 40.53 -10.41 35.83
N PRO A 505 40.99 -11.63 35.49
CA PRO A 505 42.35 -12.05 35.78
C PRO A 505 43.35 -11.27 34.91
N ARG A 506 44.41 -10.77 35.55
CA ARG A 506 45.59 -10.20 34.87
C ARG A 506 46.29 -11.30 34.06
N LEU A 507 46.51 -11.04 32.77
CA LEU A 507 47.55 -11.70 31.98
C LEU A 507 48.63 -10.67 31.65
N SER A 508 49.87 -11.04 31.94
CA SER A 508 51.12 -10.28 31.77
C SER A 508 51.56 -10.18 30.29
N PRO A 509 52.39 -9.17 29.94
CA PRO A 509 52.77 -8.88 28.56
C PRO A 509 54.02 -9.66 28.11
N SER A 510 54.10 -10.02 26.82
CA SER A 510 55.34 -10.44 26.12
C SER A 510 55.16 -10.38 24.59
N PRO A 511 56.26 -10.29 23.81
CA PRO A 511 56.51 -9.10 22.98
C PRO A 511 56.20 -9.27 21.48
N VAL A 512 55.93 -8.14 20.83
CA VAL A 512 55.84 -7.98 19.38
C VAL A 512 57.22 -7.59 18.83
N PRO A 513 57.75 -8.25 17.77
CA PRO A 513 58.84 -7.70 16.99
C PRO A 513 58.32 -6.88 15.81
N THR A 514 58.74 -5.62 15.76
CA THR A 514 58.55 -4.66 14.68
C THR A 514 59.57 -4.88 13.57
N PHE A 515 59.17 -4.87 12.30
CA PHE A 515 60.04 -4.41 11.20
C PHE A 515 59.20 -3.68 10.13
N LEU A 516 59.59 -2.43 9.89
CA LEU A 516 59.21 -1.51 8.80
C LEU A 516 60.13 -1.73 7.59
N VAL A 517 59.64 -1.74 6.35
CA VAL A 517 60.33 -1.19 5.16
C VAL A 517 59.33 -0.73 4.07
N SER A 518 59.64 0.43 3.47
CA SER A 518 59.01 1.21 2.39
C SER A 518 58.63 0.50 1.07
N PRO A 519 57.78 1.14 0.23
CA PRO A 519 57.58 0.77 -1.17
C PRO A 519 58.41 1.65 -2.14
N THR A 520 59.06 1.02 -3.12
CA THR A 520 59.59 1.65 -4.34
C THR A 520 59.49 0.67 -5.53
N PRO A 521 59.56 1.13 -6.80
CA PRO A 521 58.58 0.80 -7.85
C PRO A 521 59.21 0.05 -9.05
N ALA A 522 58.39 -0.30 -10.06
CA ALA A 522 58.85 -0.75 -11.39
C ALA A 522 57.79 -0.41 -12.48
N PRO A 523 58.11 -0.43 -13.80
CA PRO A 523 58.43 0.75 -14.59
C PRO A 523 57.50 1.03 -15.79
N THR A 524 57.75 2.18 -16.41
CA THR A 524 57.03 2.93 -17.46
C THR A 524 57.28 2.49 -18.92
N LEU A 525 56.37 2.94 -19.83
CA LEU A 525 56.54 3.51 -21.21
C LEU A 525 55.47 2.96 -22.19
N ALA A 526 54.85 3.67 -23.15
CA ALA A 526 54.65 5.09 -23.50
C ALA A 526 53.72 5.12 -24.75
N SER A 527 52.82 6.11 -24.88
CA SER A 527 52.67 7.01 -26.06
C SER A 527 51.27 7.66 -26.20
N GLU A 528 51.27 8.99 -26.07
CA GLU A 528 50.52 10.00 -26.86
C GLU A 528 48.98 10.08 -26.85
N TYR A 529 48.44 11.08 -26.13
CA TYR A 529 47.55 12.10 -26.72
C TYR A 529 47.47 13.36 -25.82
N GLN A 530 47.69 14.54 -26.38
CA GLN A 530 47.54 15.83 -25.68
C GLN A 530 46.08 16.30 -25.67
N PRO A 531 45.55 16.86 -24.56
CA PRO A 531 44.33 17.65 -24.59
C PRO A 531 44.60 19.15 -24.80
N SER A 532 43.75 19.79 -25.60
CA SER A 532 43.67 21.23 -25.88
C SER A 532 43.15 22.05 -24.69
N PRO A 533 43.41 23.38 -24.64
CA PRO A 533 43.10 24.20 -23.47
C PRO A 533 41.60 24.50 -23.32
N THR A 534 41.11 24.37 -22.08
CA THR A 534 39.82 24.86 -21.58
C THR A 534 39.69 26.39 -21.70
N PRO A 535 38.57 26.94 -22.18
CA PRO A 535 38.29 28.37 -22.06
C PRO A 535 37.76 28.74 -20.67
N GLU A 536 38.16 29.92 -20.19
CA GLU A 536 37.77 30.55 -18.93
C GLU A 536 36.24 30.77 -18.80
N PRO A 537 35.71 30.85 -17.56
CA PRO A 537 34.28 31.01 -17.30
C PRO A 537 33.81 32.45 -17.62
N VAL A 538 32.86 32.55 -18.56
CA VAL A 538 32.10 33.78 -18.83
C VAL A 538 31.14 34.04 -17.67
N ALA A 539 31.27 35.20 -17.03
CA ALA A 539 30.34 35.68 -16.02
C ALA A 539 28.93 35.88 -16.62
N LEU A 540 27.94 35.14 -16.12
CA LEU A 540 26.53 35.34 -16.46
C LEU A 540 26.02 36.63 -15.79
N GLN A 541 25.55 37.57 -16.61
CA GLN A 541 24.81 38.76 -16.15
C GLN A 541 23.47 38.34 -15.52
N PRO A 542 22.95 39.07 -14.52
CA PRO A 542 21.65 38.77 -13.92
C PRO A 542 20.52 38.94 -14.94
N LEU A 543 19.70 37.90 -15.12
CA LEU A 543 18.46 37.96 -15.89
C LEU A 543 17.53 39.04 -15.30
N GLN A 544 17.10 39.95 -16.16
CA GLN A 544 16.07 40.94 -15.85
C GLN A 544 14.78 40.23 -15.42
N THR A 545 14.28 40.59 -14.24
CA THR A 545 12.95 40.23 -13.75
C THR A 545 11.86 40.70 -14.72
N PHE A 546 11.19 39.77 -15.38
CA PHE A 546 9.92 40.04 -16.05
C PHE A 546 8.82 40.26 -15.00
N GLN A 547 8.34 41.49 -14.88
CA GLN A 547 7.09 41.78 -14.16
C GLN A 547 5.92 41.17 -14.93
N LEU A 548 5.21 40.23 -14.31
CA LEU A 548 3.91 39.77 -14.77
C LEU A 548 2.93 40.95 -14.73
N ALA A 549 2.42 41.35 -15.89
CA ALA A 549 1.33 42.33 -15.97
C ALA A 549 0.06 41.76 -15.30
N SER A 550 -0.59 42.59 -14.48
CA SER A 550 -1.85 42.24 -13.80
C SER A 550 -2.93 41.86 -14.83
N PRO A 551 -3.77 40.84 -14.55
CA PRO A 551 -4.88 40.49 -15.43
C PRO A 551 -5.90 41.63 -15.53
N PRO A 552 -6.55 41.85 -16.69
CA PRO A 552 -7.57 42.86 -16.84
C PRO A 552 -8.80 42.53 -15.97
N PRO A 553 -9.56 43.55 -15.51
CA PRO A 553 -10.75 43.33 -14.70
C PRO A 553 -11.84 42.59 -15.49
N PRO A 554 -12.68 41.79 -14.82
CA PRO A 554 -13.77 41.07 -15.47
C PRO A 554 -14.80 42.03 -16.08
N PRO A 555 -15.45 41.65 -17.18
CA PRO A 555 -16.50 42.48 -17.79
C PRO A 555 -17.72 42.60 -16.86
N PRO A 556 -18.47 43.72 -16.96
CA PRO A 556 -19.65 43.94 -16.11
C PRO A 556 -20.77 42.92 -16.39
N PRO A 557 -21.61 42.60 -15.40
CA PRO A 557 -22.68 41.63 -15.54
C PRO A 557 -23.74 42.10 -16.54
N VAL A 558 -24.11 41.22 -17.47
CA VAL A 558 -25.18 41.44 -18.45
C VAL A 558 -26.55 41.32 -17.75
N PRO A 559 -27.48 42.27 -17.92
CA PRO A 559 -28.79 42.20 -17.30
C PRO A 559 -29.66 41.11 -17.93
N ALA A 560 -30.33 40.35 -17.07
CA ALA A 560 -31.22 39.26 -17.45
C ALA A 560 -32.54 39.79 -18.04
N SER A 561 -32.65 39.84 -19.37
CA SER A 561 -33.94 39.68 -20.08
C SER A 561 -33.75 39.62 -21.59
N SER A 562 -34.07 38.47 -22.19
CA SER A 562 -34.98 38.32 -23.34
C SER A 562 -34.74 36.97 -24.04
N LYS A 563 -35.85 36.34 -24.45
CA LYS A 563 -35.92 35.06 -25.13
C LYS A 563 -35.07 35.08 -26.41
N VAL A 564 -34.00 34.29 -26.47
CA VAL A 564 -33.34 33.94 -27.74
C VAL A 564 -33.74 32.51 -28.10
N ARG A 565 -34.63 32.37 -29.08
CA ARG A 565 -34.83 31.13 -29.84
C ARG A 565 -33.52 30.85 -30.58
N ARG A 566 -32.80 29.79 -30.20
CA ARG A 566 -31.72 29.25 -31.04
C ARG A 566 -32.34 28.36 -32.11
N GLU A 567 -32.42 28.88 -33.34
CA GLU A 567 -32.57 28.06 -34.53
C GLU A 567 -31.27 27.28 -34.76
N TRP A 568 -31.38 25.96 -34.94
CA TRP A 568 -30.25 25.09 -35.25
C TRP A 568 -30.02 25.10 -36.77
N PRO A 569 -28.79 25.32 -37.27
CA PRO A 569 -28.51 25.30 -38.70
C PRO A 569 -28.79 23.92 -39.32
N GLY A 570 -29.30 23.95 -40.55
CA GLY A 570 -29.81 22.79 -41.28
C GLY A 570 -28.79 21.69 -41.56
N HIS A 571 -28.85 20.61 -40.78
CA HIS A 571 -28.63 19.23 -41.26
C HIS A 571 -29.21 18.19 -40.27
N PHE A 572 -29.41 18.56 -39.00
CA PHE A 572 -29.91 17.67 -37.95
C PHE A 572 -31.44 17.40 -38.02
N GLY A 573 -32.22 18.28 -38.66
CA GLY A 573 -33.68 18.16 -38.74
C GLY A 573 -34.21 17.06 -39.66
N ARG A 574 -33.39 16.51 -40.57
CA ARG A 574 -33.83 15.44 -41.50
C ARG A 574 -33.72 14.04 -40.92
N VAL A 575 -32.91 13.83 -39.88
CA VAL A 575 -32.70 12.50 -39.27
C VAL A 575 -33.85 12.13 -38.33
N ILE A 576 -34.42 13.12 -37.63
CA ILE A 576 -35.49 12.90 -36.64
C ILE A 576 -36.84 12.54 -37.28
N LYS A 577 -37.05 12.83 -38.58
CA LYS A 577 -38.24 12.37 -39.33
C LYS A 577 -38.16 10.92 -39.82
N LYS A 578 -36.98 10.28 -39.79
CA LYS A 578 -36.77 8.92 -40.34
C LYS A 578 -36.86 7.81 -39.28
N PHE A 579 -36.72 8.15 -37.99
CA PHE A 579 -36.87 7.21 -36.87
C PHE A 579 -38.10 7.59 -36.04
N GLY A 580 -39.22 6.94 -36.33
CA GLY A 580 -40.49 7.15 -35.65
C GLY A 580 -40.45 6.74 -34.19
N PHE A 581 -40.05 7.66 -33.30
CA PHE A 581 -40.31 7.56 -31.88
C PHE A 581 -41.62 8.29 -31.56
N LYS A 582 -42.73 7.56 -31.56
CA LYS A 582 -43.94 7.99 -30.85
C LYS A 582 -43.76 7.65 -29.37
N ASN A 583 -43.99 8.65 -28.52
CA ASN A 583 -44.11 8.61 -27.06
C ASN A 583 -42.81 8.75 -26.25
N LEU A 584 -42.35 9.99 -26.14
CA LEU A 584 -41.75 10.49 -24.89
C LEU A 584 -42.47 11.79 -24.50
N ARG A 585 -43.49 11.65 -23.64
CA ARG A 585 -44.05 12.73 -22.82
C ARG A 585 -43.79 12.36 -21.36
N LYS A 586 -42.68 12.85 -20.82
CA LYS A 586 -42.50 13.53 -19.52
C LYS A 586 -41.04 13.52 -19.16
#